data_AF-A0A2T1E7C8-F1
#
_entry.id   AF-A0A2T1E7C8-F1
#
_cell.length_a   1.000
_cell.length_b   1.000
_cell.length_c   1.000
_cell.angle_alpha   90.00
_cell.angle_beta   90.00
_cell.angle_gamma   90.00
#
_symmetry.space_group_name_H-M   'P 1'
#
loop_
_entity.id
_entity.type
_entity.pdbx_description
1 polymer ?
#
loop_
_entity_poly.entity_id
_entity_poly.type
_entity_poly.pdbx_seq_one_letter_code
_entity_poly.pdbx_strand_id
1 'polypeptide(L)'
;MLPVAAKKAPVLVFRGTNKAIDDIDRNRDQALGLKQFIQHQDEIAAWLINTMQITQQKSVIVGHALGGAIAQIVATELSDWIGEVVTFSSPGTSREIVTKFLQHGGAKLTVTHYIIDGDIISLAGEAFLAGKAIVQCLHERFINPLHNLDKRQTFWRLLSNPPLDITQTEISVQALSHPTFTFFSTDYLKFLAGYYEIEPEVALCLTSRDKFEALRRSGFSLPKIWF
;
A
#
# COMPACT_ATOMS: atom_id res chain seq x y z
N MET A 1 -5.66 13.29 -39.95
CA MET A 1 -6.41 12.31 -39.14
C MET A 1 -6.10 12.61 -37.67
N LEU A 2 -7.10 13.00 -36.88
CA LEU A 2 -6.95 13.11 -35.42
C LEU A 2 -6.76 11.70 -34.84
N PRO A 3 -5.95 11.50 -33.79
CA PRO A 3 -5.75 10.18 -33.20
C PRO A 3 -7.08 9.71 -32.59
N VAL A 4 -7.38 8.42 -32.80
CA VAL A 4 -8.49 7.71 -32.16
C VAL A 4 -8.30 7.83 -30.65
N ALA A 5 -9.24 8.46 -29.95
CA ALA A 5 -9.26 8.49 -28.49
C ALA A 5 -9.16 7.05 -27.97
N ALA A 6 -8.17 6.77 -27.12
CA ALA A 6 -8.02 5.46 -26.51
C ALA A 6 -9.34 5.12 -25.78
N LYS A 7 -9.97 3.98 -26.09
CA LYS A 7 -11.26 3.60 -25.47
C LYS A 7 -11.15 3.27 -23.97
N LYS A 8 -9.93 3.22 -23.41
CA LYS A 8 -9.66 2.85 -22.01
C LYS A 8 -8.65 3.82 -21.41
N ALA A 9 -8.86 4.14 -20.15
CA ALA A 9 -7.98 5.02 -19.38
C ALA A 9 -6.55 4.46 -19.38
N PRO A 10 -5.54 5.30 -19.63
CA PRO A 10 -4.16 4.89 -19.57
C PRO A 10 -3.79 4.49 -18.13
N VAL A 11 -2.90 3.52 -17.99
CA VAL A 11 -2.53 2.96 -16.68
C VAL A 11 -1.04 3.18 -16.43
N LEU A 12 -0.70 3.82 -15.31
CA LEU A 12 0.67 3.92 -14.80
C LEU A 12 0.84 2.97 -13.62
N VAL A 13 1.81 2.08 -13.70
CA VAL A 13 2.06 1.05 -12.67
C VAL A 13 3.36 1.36 -11.94
N PHE A 14 3.26 1.54 -10.63
CA PHE A 14 4.40 1.70 -9.73
C PHE A 14 4.77 0.36 -9.12
N ARG A 15 6.03 -0.04 -9.35
CA ARG A 15 6.58 -1.29 -8.81
C ARG A 15 7.46 -0.98 -7.60
N GLY A 16 7.15 -1.59 -6.45
CA GLY A 16 8.05 -1.59 -5.28
C GLY A 16 9.28 -2.48 -5.47
N THR A 17 10.15 -2.55 -4.47
CA THR A 17 11.28 -3.49 -4.54
C THR A 17 10.85 -4.92 -4.22
N ASN A 18 11.76 -5.88 -4.33
CA ASN A 18 11.58 -7.25 -3.86
C ASN A 18 11.92 -7.43 -2.37
N LYS A 19 12.07 -6.33 -1.61
CA LYS A 19 12.41 -6.32 -0.18
C LYS A 19 11.56 -5.28 0.55
N ALA A 20 10.25 -5.50 0.60
CA ALA A 20 9.30 -4.52 1.12
C ALA A 20 9.59 -4.11 2.59
N ILE A 21 10.12 -5.00 3.42
CA ILE A 21 10.53 -4.66 4.79
C ILE A 21 11.78 -3.76 4.81
N ASP A 22 12.79 -4.05 3.99
CA ASP A 22 13.95 -3.15 3.85
C ASP A 22 13.51 -1.76 3.37
N ASP A 23 12.49 -1.68 2.51
CA ASP A 23 11.96 -0.41 2.03
C ASP A 23 11.24 0.37 3.14
N ILE A 24 10.48 -0.31 3.99
CA ILE A 24 9.82 0.29 5.15
C ILE A 24 10.86 0.83 6.12
N ASP A 25 11.92 0.06 6.38
CA ASP A 25 12.99 0.44 7.30
C ASP A 25 13.88 1.57 6.75
N ARG A 26 14.15 1.65 5.45
CA ARG A 26 15.06 2.67 4.89
C ARG A 26 14.46 4.08 4.81
N ASN A 27 13.15 4.22 4.93
CA ASN A 27 12.44 5.49 4.74
C ASN A 27 12.02 6.14 6.07
N ARG A 28 12.79 5.97 7.15
CA ARG A 28 12.42 6.32 8.54
C ARG A 28 11.96 7.77 8.73
N ASP A 29 12.67 8.71 8.12
CA ASP A 29 12.48 10.15 8.38
C ASP A 29 11.39 10.80 7.52
N GLN A 30 10.73 10.03 6.65
CA GLN A 30 9.81 10.54 5.65
C GLN A 30 8.61 9.60 5.44
N ALA A 31 7.64 10.06 4.66
CA ALA A 31 6.57 9.19 4.18
C ALA A 31 7.14 8.11 3.23
N LEU A 32 6.61 6.90 3.33
CA LEU A 32 7.02 5.77 2.51
C LEU A 32 6.80 6.08 1.02
N GLY A 33 7.86 5.97 0.21
CA GLY A 33 7.83 6.27 -1.22
C GLY A 33 8.14 7.73 -1.59
N LEU A 34 8.25 8.65 -0.62
CA LEU A 34 8.45 10.08 -0.91
C LEU A 34 9.77 10.36 -1.63
N LYS A 35 10.86 9.71 -1.19
CA LYS A 35 12.17 9.84 -1.84
C LYS A 35 12.12 9.41 -3.31
N GLN A 36 11.48 8.27 -3.59
CA GLN A 36 11.32 7.76 -4.96
C GLN A 36 10.46 8.70 -5.81
N PHE A 37 9.39 9.27 -5.23
CA PHE A 37 8.59 10.27 -5.91
C PHE A 37 9.40 11.52 -6.26
N ILE A 38 10.08 12.14 -5.29
CA ILE A 38 10.87 13.37 -5.51
C ILE A 38 11.93 13.16 -6.60
N GLN A 39 12.60 12.00 -6.59
CA GLN A 39 13.63 11.68 -7.58
C GLN A 39 13.09 11.59 -9.02
N HIS A 40 11.82 11.23 -9.20
CA HIS A 40 11.20 10.97 -10.51
C HIS A 40 10.00 11.87 -10.81
N GLN A 41 9.79 12.93 -10.03
CA GLN A 41 8.57 13.74 -10.08
C GLN A 41 8.35 14.34 -11.48
N ASP A 42 9.38 14.91 -12.08
CA ASP A 42 9.29 15.56 -13.40
C ASP A 42 8.98 14.54 -14.51
N GLU A 43 9.57 13.35 -14.44
CA GLU A 43 9.33 12.27 -15.40
C GLU A 43 7.90 11.74 -15.30
N ILE A 44 7.40 11.54 -14.08
CA ILE A 44 6.03 11.11 -13.82
C ILE A 44 5.03 12.17 -14.31
N ALA A 45 5.28 13.45 -13.98
CA ALA A 45 4.43 14.56 -14.39
C ALA A 45 4.40 14.70 -15.92
N ALA A 46 5.56 14.65 -16.58
CA ALA A 46 5.65 14.70 -18.03
C ALA A 46 4.89 13.55 -18.69
N TRP A 47 5.01 12.32 -18.16
CA TRP A 47 4.27 11.17 -18.67
C TRP A 47 2.75 11.36 -18.53
N LEU A 48 2.28 11.81 -17.35
CA LEU A 48 0.85 12.04 -17.08
C LEU A 48 0.26 13.14 -17.98
N ILE A 49 0.96 14.27 -18.11
CA ILE A 49 0.53 15.39 -18.94
C ILE A 49 0.44 14.98 -20.41
N ASN A 50 1.52 14.39 -20.95
CA ASN A 50 1.55 13.97 -22.36
C ASN A 50 0.48 12.91 -22.65
N THR A 51 0.30 11.96 -21.73
CA THR A 51 -0.70 10.91 -21.86
C THR A 51 -2.12 11.47 -21.84
N MET A 52 -2.42 12.43 -20.96
CA MET A 52 -3.70 13.14 -20.94
C MET A 52 -3.93 13.91 -22.25
N GLN A 53 -2.91 14.59 -22.79
CA GLN A 53 -3.02 15.31 -24.06
C GLN A 53 -3.31 14.38 -25.24
N ILE A 54 -2.70 13.20 -25.29
CA ILE A 54 -2.88 12.23 -26.39
C ILE A 54 -4.22 11.50 -26.27
N THR A 55 -4.57 11.06 -25.05
CA THR A 55 -5.72 10.17 -24.83
C THR A 55 -7.00 10.91 -24.47
N GLN A 56 -6.89 12.18 -24.05
CA GLN A 56 -7.96 12.97 -23.46
C GLN A 56 -8.60 12.30 -22.23
N GLN A 57 -7.84 11.44 -21.54
CA GLN A 57 -8.28 10.70 -20.35
C GLN A 57 -7.25 10.80 -19.22
N LYS A 58 -7.74 11.01 -18.01
CA LYS A 58 -6.92 10.95 -16.80
C LYS A 58 -6.44 9.52 -16.57
N SER A 59 -5.24 9.36 -16.03
CA SER A 59 -4.63 8.06 -15.84
C SER A 59 -5.15 7.34 -14.60
N VAL A 60 -5.28 6.02 -14.71
CA VAL A 60 -5.38 5.13 -13.55
C VAL A 60 -3.96 4.88 -13.05
N ILE A 61 -3.73 5.02 -11.75
CA ILE A 61 -2.44 4.69 -11.15
C ILE A 61 -2.59 3.49 -10.24
N VAL A 62 -1.67 2.54 -10.38
CA VAL A 62 -1.70 1.27 -9.69
C VAL A 62 -0.38 1.01 -9.01
N GLY A 63 -0.38 0.47 -7.79
CA GLY A 63 0.86 0.13 -7.12
C GLY A 63 0.74 -0.98 -6.09
N HIS A 64 1.79 -1.79 -5.98
CA HIS A 64 1.91 -2.85 -4.97
C HIS A 64 3.05 -2.56 -3.99
N ALA A 65 2.85 -2.85 -2.69
CA ALA A 65 3.84 -2.59 -1.64
C ALA A 65 4.33 -1.13 -1.69
N LEU A 66 5.65 -0.89 -1.73
CA LEU A 66 6.22 0.46 -1.89
C LEU A 66 5.65 1.20 -3.11
N GLY A 67 5.34 0.50 -4.20
CA GLY A 67 4.71 1.10 -5.37
C GLY A 67 3.33 1.70 -5.08
N GLY A 68 2.56 1.08 -4.18
CA GLY A 68 1.28 1.64 -3.73
C GLY A 68 1.45 2.86 -2.83
N ALA A 69 2.53 2.93 -2.05
CA ALA A 69 2.88 4.13 -1.30
C ALA A 69 3.22 5.30 -2.24
N ILE A 70 4.03 5.04 -3.29
CA ILE A 70 4.34 6.02 -4.35
C ILE A 70 3.06 6.46 -5.06
N ALA A 71 2.15 5.53 -5.40
CA ALA A 71 0.88 5.87 -6.04
C ALA A 71 0.03 6.82 -5.19
N GLN A 72 -0.01 6.66 -3.87
CA GLN A 72 -0.70 7.59 -2.96
C GLN A 72 -0.08 9.00 -3.01
N ILE A 73 1.25 9.10 -3.05
CA ILE A 73 1.94 10.39 -3.14
C ILE A 73 1.68 11.06 -4.49
N VAL A 74 1.77 10.31 -5.60
CA VAL A 74 1.47 10.80 -6.94
C VAL A 74 0.01 11.28 -7.05
N ALA A 75 -0.94 10.55 -6.47
CA ALA A 75 -2.34 10.98 -6.43
C ALA A 75 -2.55 12.32 -5.71
N THR A 76 -1.70 12.60 -4.71
CA THR A 76 -1.76 13.82 -3.90
C THR A 76 -1.13 15.01 -4.60
N GLU A 77 0.05 14.81 -5.18
CA GLU A 77 0.85 15.87 -5.77
C GLU A 77 0.44 16.20 -7.21
N LEU A 78 -0.09 15.21 -7.94
CA LEU A 78 -0.39 15.30 -9.37
C LEU A 78 -1.88 14.98 -9.66
N SER A 79 -2.77 15.27 -8.70
CA SER A 79 -4.19 14.90 -8.70
C SER A 79 -4.97 15.31 -9.96
N ASP A 80 -4.61 16.42 -10.59
CA ASP A 80 -5.27 16.94 -11.79
C ASP A 80 -5.26 15.95 -12.96
N TRP A 81 -4.24 15.08 -13.03
CA TRP A 81 -4.06 14.12 -14.12
C TRP A 81 -4.45 12.68 -13.73
N ILE A 82 -4.95 12.46 -12.51
CA ILE A 82 -5.31 11.14 -11.99
C ILE A 82 -6.83 10.96 -12.01
N GLY A 83 -7.28 9.83 -12.57
CA GLY A 83 -8.69 9.44 -12.59
C GLY A 83 -9.04 8.44 -11.49
N GLU A 84 -8.13 7.50 -11.21
CA GLU A 84 -8.34 6.44 -10.23
C GLU A 84 -7.01 5.99 -9.62
N VAL A 85 -7.04 5.58 -8.35
CA VAL A 85 -5.91 5.02 -7.61
C VAL A 85 -6.28 3.63 -7.11
N VAL A 86 -5.45 2.64 -7.42
CA VAL A 86 -5.60 1.28 -6.90
C VAL A 86 -4.30 0.83 -6.24
N THR A 87 -4.35 0.48 -4.96
CA THR A 87 -3.18 -0.06 -4.26
C THR A 87 -3.41 -1.48 -3.79
N PHE A 88 -2.33 -2.24 -3.71
CA PHE A 88 -2.31 -3.65 -3.34
C PHE A 88 -1.23 -3.90 -2.28
N SER A 89 -1.61 -4.39 -1.09
CA SER A 89 -0.67 -4.69 0.00
C SER A 89 0.36 -3.57 0.23
N SER A 90 -0.12 -2.32 0.16
CA SER A 90 0.71 -1.14 0.28
C SER A 90 0.71 -0.64 1.72
N PRO A 91 1.83 -0.11 2.22
CA PRO A 91 1.76 0.65 3.46
C PRO A 91 0.92 1.92 3.25
N GLY A 92 0.50 2.51 4.36
CA GLY A 92 -0.04 3.86 4.38
C GLY A 92 1.04 4.90 4.03
N THR A 93 0.60 6.15 3.93
CA THR A 93 1.44 7.33 3.83
C THR A 93 1.37 8.15 5.13
N SER A 94 1.88 9.38 5.15
CA SER A 94 1.78 10.26 6.31
C SER A 94 0.44 10.99 6.37
N ARG A 95 0.02 11.42 7.57
CA ARG A 95 -1.22 12.19 7.75
C ARG A 95 -1.18 13.53 7.02
N GLU A 96 0.01 14.13 6.86
CA GLU A 96 0.18 15.37 6.10
C GLU A 96 -0.16 15.16 4.62
N ILE A 97 0.27 14.05 4.02
CA ILE A 97 -0.05 13.71 2.63
C ILE A 97 -1.56 13.46 2.47
N VAL A 98 -2.18 12.72 3.39
CA VAL A 98 -3.65 12.51 3.36
C VAL A 98 -4.40 13.84 3.49
N THR A 99 -3.94 14.73 4.37
CA THR A 99 -4.54 16.06 4.56
C THR A 99 -4.41 16.89 3.29
N LYS A 100 -3.23 16.91 2.67
CA LYS A 100 -2.96 17.61 1.42
C LYS A 100 -3.81 17.06 0.27
N PHE A 101 -3.96 15.74 0.19
CA PHE A 101 -4.82 15.08 -0.81
C PHE A 101 -6.25 15.61 -0.73
N LEU A 102 -6.82 15.68 0.47
CA LEU A 102 -8.18 16.19 0.68
C LEU A 102 -8.29 17.68 0.32
N GLN A 103 -7.31 18.50 0.71
CA GLN A 103 -7.26 19.93 0.38
C GLN A 103 -7.21 20.18 -1.14
N HIS A 104 -6.55 19.30 -1.89
CA HIS A 104 -6.47 19.35 -3.36
C HIS A 104 -7.66 18.69 -4.07
N GLY A 105 -8.77 18.44 -3.37
CA GLY A 105 -9.98 17.88 -3.99
C GLY A 105 -9.95 16.36 -4.16
N GLY A 106 -9.02 15.67 -3.50
CA GLY A 106 -8.88 14.22 -3.52
C GLY A 106 -10.14 13.44 -3.13
N ALA A 107 -11.06 14.04 -2.39
CA ALA A 107 -12.37 13.45 -2.08
C ALA A 107 -13.22 13.10 -3.33
N LYS A 108 -12.86 13.66 -4.51
CA LYS A 108 -13.52 13.36 -5.80
C LYS A 108 -12.82 12.25 -6.59
N LEU A 109 -11.63 11.83 -6.19
CA LEU A 109 -10.90 10.76 -6.87
C LEU A 109 -11.42 9.40 -6.42
N THR A 110 -11.49 8.45 -7.36
CA THR A 110 -11.78 7.06 -7.02
C THR A 110 -10.51 6.42 -6.49
N VAL A 111 -10.53 5.99 -5.22
CA VAL A 111 -9.39 5.33 -4.57
C VAL A 111 -9.86 4.01 -3.98
N THR A 112 -9.14 2.93 -4.30
CA THR A 112 -9.38 1.60 -3.73
C THR A 112 -8.08 1.00 -3.20
N HIS A 113 -8.05 0.67 -1.92
CA HIS A 113 -6.95 -0.02 -1.25
C HIS A 113 -7.32 -1.49 -1.03
N TYR A 114 -6.61 -2.40 -1.67
CA TYR A 114 -6.70 -3.83 -1.38
C TYR A 114 -5.58 -4.21 -0.42
N ILE A 115 -5.95 -4.76 0.74
CA ILE A 115 -5.00 -5.26 1.74
C ILE A 115 -5.27 -6.73 2.05
N ILE A 116 -4.25 -7.44 2.50
CA ILE A 116 -4.38 -8.82 2.98
C ILE A 116 -4.43 -8.79 4.51
N ASP A 117 -5.34 -9.56 5.09
CA ASP A 117 -5.37 -9.79 6.53
C ASP A 117 -4.05 -10.44 6.99
N GLY A 118 -3.38 -9.80 7.95
CA GLY A 118 -2.08 -10.23 8.48
C GLY A 118 -0.84 -9.71 7.73
N ASP A 119 -1.02 -8.94 6.65
CA ASP A 119 0.10 -8.33 5.92
C ASP A 119 0.66 -7.12 6.68
N ILE A 120 1.79 -7.32 7.35
CA ILE A 120 2.48 -6.27 8.11
C ILE A 120 2.90 -5.07 7.27
N ILE A 121 3.04 -5.21 5.93
CA ILE A 121 3.34 -4.07 5.06
C ILE A 121 2.21 -3.04 5.14
N SER A 122 0.96 -3.50 5.10
CA SER A 122 -0.23 -2.66 5.18
C SER A 122 -0.43 -2.02 6.56
N LEU A 123 0.29 -2.50 7.59
CA LEU A 123 0.31 -1.92 8.93
C LEU A 123 1.23 -0.70 9.04
N ALA A 124 2.26 -0.57 8.18
CA ALA A 124 3.16 0.58 8.19
C ALA A 124 2.48 1.84 7.62
N GLY A 125 3.03 3.01 7.93
CA GLY A 125 2.47 4.31 7.57
C GLY A 125 1.34 4.75 8.51
N GLU A 126 1.11 6.06 8.57
CA GLU A 126 0.19 6.66 9.54
C GLU A 126 -1.28 6.62 9.08
N ALA A 127 -1.53 6.76 7.78
CA ALA A 127 -2.88 6.82 7.21
C ALA A 127 -2.91 6.48 5.72
N PHE A 128 -4.09 6.21 5.17
CA PHE A 128 -4.34 5.99 3.75
C PHE A 128 -5.15 7.13 3.14
N LEU A 129 -5.04 7.32 1.82
CA LEU A 129 -5.88 8.28 1.10
C LEU A 129 -7.37 7.92 1.23
N ALA A 130 -8.23 8.94 1.29
CA ALA A 130 -9.67 8.72 1.40
C ALA A 130 -10.22 7.96 0.18
N GLY A 131 -11.06 6.95 0.43
CA GLY A 131 -11.57 6.03 -0.59
C GLY A 131 -12.19 4.79 0.02
N LYS A 132 -12.07 3.66 -0.69
CA LYS A 132 -12.49 2.34 -0.24
C LYS A 132 -11.29 1.53 0.24
N ALA A 133 -11.49 0.71 1.28
CA ALA A 133 -10.51 -0.29 1.70
C ALA A 133 -11.17 -1.67 1.70
N ILE A 134 -10.56 -2.61 0.99
CA ILE A 134 -11.03 -3.99 0.84
C ILE A 134 -9.99 -4.90 1.50
N VAL A 135 -10.38 -5.53 2.59
CA VAL A 135 -9.58 -6.54 3.28
C VAL A 135 -9.87 -7.90 2.67
N GLN A 136 -8.84 -8.56 2.18
CA GLN A 136 -8.89 -9.90 1.64
C GLN A 136 -8.37 -10.88 2.71
N CYS A 137 -9.19 -11.87 3.06
CA CYS A 137 -8.85 -12.92 4.01
C CYS A 137 -8.92 -14.28 3.30
N LEU A 138 -7.84 -15.04 3.37
CA LEU A 138 -7.75 -16.39 2.80
C LEU A 138 -8.22 -17.41 3.86
N HIS A 139 -9.22 -18.23 3.51
CA HIS A 139 -9.60 -19.36 4.37
C HIS A 139 -8.62 -20.52 4.15
N GLU A 140 -7.77 -20.78 5.16
CA GLU A 140 -6.96 -21.99 5.36
C GLU A 140 -5.99 -22.44 4.25
N ARG A 141 -4.70 -22.13 4.45
CA ARG A 141 -3.60 -23.09 4.66
C ARG A 141 -2.34 -22.30 5.01
N PHE A 142 -1.96 -22.29 6.29
CA PHE A 142 -0.68 -21.77 6.80
C PHE A 142 -0.24 -20.44 6.15
N ILE A 143 -0.91 -19.34 6.49
CA ILE A 143 -0.44 -18.03 6.07
C ILE A 143 0.83 -17.72 6.86
N ASN A 144 1.99 -17.81 6.20
CA ASN A 144 3.21 -17.20 6.67
C ASN A 144 2.98 -15.67 6.64
N PRO A 145 2.95 -14.98 7.77
CA PRO A 145 2.86 -13.50 7.88
C PRO A 145 3.99 -12.78 7.13
N LEU A 146 5.07 -13.50 6.81
CA LEU A 146 6.18 -13.08 5.96
C LEU A 146 5.99 -13.50 4.49
N HIS A 147 4.79 -13.85 4.03
CA HIS A 147 4.51 -14.28 2.65
C HIS A 147 4.99 -13.28 1.59
N ASN A 148 5.10 -12.00 1.93
CA ASN A 148 5.67 -10.96 1.08
C ASN A 148 7.21 -10.98 0.99
N LEU A 149 7.89 -11.84 1.74
CA LEU A 149 9.36 -11.99 1.78
C LEU A 149 9.88 -13.24 1.06
N ASP A 150 9.03 -14.19 0.69
CA ASP A 150 9.47 -15.48 0.16
C ASP A 150 9.52 -15.52 -1.38
N LYS A 151 10.64 -15.98 -1.92
CA LYS A 151 10.98 -15.89 -3.36
C LYS A 151 10.35 -16.98 -4.23
N ARG A 152 9.44 -17.82 -3.71
CA ARG A 152 9.04 -19.06 -4.38
C ARG A 152 7.58 -19.46 -4.26
N GLN A 153 6.63 -18.57 -4.52
CA GLN A 153 5.26 -19.03 -4.82
C GLN A 153 4.74 -18.47 -6.15
N THR A 154 4.26 -19.38 -6.99
CA THR A 154 3.83 -19.18 -8.38
C THR A 154 2.39 -18.64 -8.48
N PHE A 155 1.71 -18.48 -7.36
CA PHE A 155 0.31 -18.06 -7.27
C PHE A 155 0.15 -17.08 -6.11
N TRP A 156 -0.97 -16.35 -6.05
CA TRP A 156 -1.31 -15.34 -5.03
C TRP A 156 -0.89 -13.90 -5.33
N ARG A 157 -1.01 -13.49 -6.60
CA ARG A 157 -1.17 -12.06 -6.92
C ARG A 157 -2.54 -11.63 -6.40
N LEU A 158 -2.60 -10.58 -5.60
CA LEU A 158 -3.86 -9.90 -5.26
C LEU A 158 -4.64 -9.61 -6.54
N LEU A 159 -5.91 -10.02 -6.58
CA LEU A 159 -6.79 -9.76 -7.72
C LEU A 159 -7.93 -8.88 -7.24
N SER A 160 -8.28 -7.89 -8.06
CA SER A 160 -9.58 -7.21 -7.97
C SER A 160 -10.75 -8.19 -8.14
N ASN A 161 -10.48 -9.39 -8.68
CA ASN A 161 -11.38 -10.53 -8.78
C ASN A 161 -10.71 -11.78 -8.15
N PRO A 162 -10.78 -11.95 -6.82
CA PRO A 162 -10.12 -13.06 -6.17
C PRO A 162 -10.84 -14.40 -6.43
N PRO A 163 -10.15 -15.55 -6.29
CA PRO A 163 -10.80 -16.86 -6.30
C PRO A 163 -11.79 -17.04 -5.13
N LEU A 164 -12.69 -18.02 -5.26
CA LEU A 164 -13.84 -18.28 -4.37
C LEU A 164 -13.48 -18.55 -2.89
N ASP A 165 -12.23 -18.90 -2.63
CA ASP A 165 -11.66 -19.21 -1.32
C ASP A 165 -11.17 -17.96 -0.54
N ILE A 166 -11.30 -16.78 -1.14
CA ILE A 166 -10.95 -15.50 -0.51
C ILE A 166 -12.23 -14.74 -0.13
N THR A 167 -12.36 -14.43 1.15
CA THR A 167 -13.39 -13.52 1.63
C THR A 167 -12.91 -12.07 1.46
N GLN A 168 -13.77 -11.20 0.92
CA GLN A 168 -13.53 -9.77 0.85
C GLN A 168 -14.46 -9.03 1.82
N THR A 169 -13.88 -8.18 2.67
CA THR A 169 -14.64 -7.31 3.56
C THR A 169 -14.27 -5.86 3.26
N GLU A 170 -15.27 -5.04 2.96
CA GLU A 170 -15.05 -3.59 2.88
C GLU A 170 -15.00 -3.00 4.28
N ILE A 171 -13.97 -2.21 4.57
CA ILE A 171 -13.83 -1.41 5.79
C ILE A 171 -13.68 0.06 5.40
N SER A 172 -13.96 0.96 6.37
CA SER A 172 -13.68 2.37 6.15
C SER A 172 -12.17 2.63 6.15
N VAL A 173 -11.71 3.56 5.29
CA VAL A 173 -10.33 4.03 5.33
C VAL A 173 -9.98 4.65 6.69
N GLN A 174 -10.96 5.24 7.38
CA GLN A 174 -10.81 5.76 8.73
C GLN A 174 -10.48 4.63 9.73
N ALA A 175 -11.13 3.47 9.61
CA ALA A 175 -10.81 2.30 10.42
C ALA A 175 -9.41 1.78 10.08
N LEU A 176 -9.07 1.65 8.80
CA LEU A 176 -7.73 1.22 8.35
C LEU A 176 -6.61 2.16 8.82
N SER A 177 -6.89 3.47 8.85
CA SER A 177 -5.96 4.54 9.24
C SER A 177 -6.01 4.87 10.74
N HIS A 178 -6.80 4.13 11.52
CA HIS A 178 -6.88 4.37 12.96
C HIS A 178 -5.55 3.97 13.61
N PRO A 179 -5.01 4.75 14.57
CA PRO A 179 -3.76 4.42 15.26
C PRO A 179 -3.73 3.00 15.87
N THR A 180 -4.89 2.54 16.36
CA THR A 180 -5.05 1.22 16.98
C THR A 180 -5.44 0.12 15.98
N PHE A 181 -5.48 0.40 14.68
CA PHE A 181 -5.78 -0.62 13.67
C PHE A 181 -4.78 -1.77 13.77
N THR A 182 -5.30 -3.00 13.70
CA THR A 182 -4.52 -4.22 13.66
C THR A 182 -5.32 -5.31 12.96
N PHE A 183 -4.65 -6.43 12.67
CA PHE A 183 -5.26 -7.62 12.12
C PHE A 183 -5.70 -8.56 13.24
N PHE A 184 -6.83 -9.23 13.05
CA PHE A 184 -7.41 -10.13 14.05
C PHE A 184 -7.57 -11.57 13.55
N SER A 185 -7.05 -11.89 12.35
CA SER A 185 -7.02 -13.27 11.88
C SER A 185 -6.24 -14.16 12.84
N THR A 186 -6.70 -15.40 12.95
CA THR A 186 -6.04 -16.41 13.79
C THR A 186 -4.59 -16.64 13.38
N ASP A 187 -4.28 -16.58 12.07
CA ASP A 187 -2.91 -16.75 11.56
C ASP A 187 -2.00 -15.61 11.98
N TYR A 188 -2.50 -14.36 11.94
CA TYR A 188 -1.75 -13.21 12.42
C TYR A 188 -1.50 -13.26 13.93
N LEU A 189 -2.49 -13.67 14.73
CA LEU A 189 -2.31 -13.82 16.17
C LEU A 189 -1.31 -14.93 16.52
N LYS A 190 -1.32 -16.05 15.78
CA LYS A 190 -0.32 -17.12 15.92
C LYS A 190 1.07 -16.64 15.54
N PHE A 191 1.19 -15.86 14.47
CA PHE A 191 2.45 -15.20 14.12
C PHE A 191 2.96 -14.33 15.26
N LEU A 192 2.14 -13.41 15.77
CA LEU A 192 2.55 -12.51 16.83
C LEU A 192 3.02 -13.28 18.06
N ALA A 193 2.31 -14.35 18.45
CA ALA A 193 2.72 -15.21 19.55
C ALA A 193 4.07 -15.89 19.30
N GLY A 194 4.27 -16.49 18.12
CA GLY A 194 5.55 -17.13 17.78
C GLY A 194 6.70 -16.13 17.63
N TYR A 195 6.43 -14.96 17.07
CA TYR A 195 7.41 -13.89 16.88
C TYR A 195 7.79 -13.23 18.22
N TYR A 196 6.87 -13.17 19.18
CA TYR A 196 7.13 -12.67 20.53
C TYR A 196 8.18 -13.50 21.27
N GLU A 197 8.21 -14.82 21.07
CA GLU A 197 9.24 -15.70 21.63
C GLU A 197 10.65 -15.43 21.05
N ILE A 198 10.74 -14.75 19.90
CA ILE A 198 12.01 -14.44 19.22
C ILE A 198 12.42 -12.99 19.47
N GLU A 199 11.52 -12.04 19.22
CA GLU A 199 11.73 -10.59 19.31
C GLU A 199 10.52 -9.92 19.99
N PRO A 200 10.42 -9.97 21.33
CA PRO A 200 9.23 -9.52 22.05
C PRO A 200 8.94 -8.03 21.85
N GLU A 201 9.98 -7.19 21.79
CA GLU A 201 9.83 -5.73 21.58
C GLU A 201 9.21 -5.42 20.21
N VAL A 202 9.72 -6.05 19.16
CA VAL A 202 9.21 -5.87 17.80
C VAL A 202 7.80 -6.49 17.66
N ALA A 203 7.55 -7.66 18.24
CA ALA A 203 6.22 -8.28 18.25
C ALA A 203 5.16 -7.36 18.86
N LEU A 204 5.48 -6.71 19.98
CA LEU A 204 4.59 -5.73 20.63
C LEU A 204 4.33 -4.53 19.73
N CYS A 205 5.32 -4.07 18.96
CA CYS A 205 5.13 -2.99 18.00
C CYS A 205 4.22 -3.38 16.83
N LEU A 206 4.20 -4.65 16.43
CA LEU A 206 3.29 -5.13 15.38
C LEU A 206 1.83 -5.22 15.84
N THR A 207 1.51 -5.03 17.12
CA THR A 207 0.11 -5.12 17.60
C THR A 207 -0.81 -3.99 17.15
N SER A 208 -0.28 -2.91 16.57
CA SER A 208 -1.08 -1.79 16.06
C SER A 208 -0.30 -0.94 15.07
N ARG A 209 -1.00 -0.24 14.17
CA ARG A 209 -0.42 0.71 13.21
C ARG A 209 0.52 1.71 13.86
N ASP A 210 0.06 2.40 14.90
CA ASP A 210 0.83 3.50 15.51
C ASP A 210 2.13 3.01 16.14
N LYS A 211 2.08 1.89 16.86
CA LYS A 211 3.29 1.28 17.43
C LYS A 211 4.25 0.79 16.34
N PHE A 212 3.74 0.23 15.25
CA PHE A 212 4.62 -0.23 14.17
C PHE A 212 5.25 0.95 13.42
N GLU A 213 4.48 2.02 13.22
CA GLU A 213 4.99 3.26 12.65
C GLU A 213 6.03 3.94 13.56
N ALA A 214 5.82 3.92 14.87
CA ALA A 214 6.81 4.39 15.85
C ALA A 214 8.11 3.57 15.76
N LEU A 215 8.01 2.23 15.71
CA LEU A 215 9.17 1.35 15.52
C LEU A 215 9.90 1.63 14.21
N ARG A 216 9.16 1.83 13.11
CA ARG A 216 9.72 2.17 11.81
C ARG A 216 10.53 3.46 11.85
N ARG A 217 10.02 4.49 12.53
CA ARG A 217 10.68 5.79 12.67
C ARG A 217 11.88 5.75 13.62
N SER A 218 11.84 4.95 14.67
CA SER A 218 13.04 4.70 15.51
C SER A 218 14.08 3.84 14.80
N GLY A 219 13.65 3.08 13.79
CA GLY A 219 14.45 2.13 13.05
C GLY A 219 14.41 0.75 13.63
N PHE A 220 14.37 -0.26 12.76
CA PHE A 220 14.32 -1.66 13.18
C PHE A 220 14.96 -2.57 12.16
N SER A 221 15.26 -3.79 12.57
CA SER A 221 15.51 -4.90 11.66
C SER A 221 14.60 -6.04 12.07
N LEU A 222 13.92 -6.66 11.11
CA LEU A 222 13.32 -7.97 11.36
C LEU A 222 14.47 -8.98 11.26
N PRO A 223 14.74 -9.80 12.29
CA PRO A 223 15.65 -10.91 12.13
C PRO A 223 15.17 -11.80 10.99
N LYS A 224 16.11 -12.40 10.26
CA LYS A 224 15.77 -13.44 9.30
C LYS A 224 15.26 -14.64 10.09
N ILE A 225 13.95 -14.80 10.17
CA ILE A 225 13.35 -16.03 10.69
C ILE A 225 13.44 -17.06 9.57
N TRP A 226 14.26 -18.09 9.79
CA TRP A 226 14.28 -19.28 8.96
C TRP A 226 13.15 -20.18 9.45
N PHE A 227 12.16 -20.42 8.59
CA PHE A 227 11.17 -21.47 8.77
C PHE A 227 11.64 -22.73 8.04
#